data_AF-A0A1M3LAH8-F1
#
_entry.id   AF-A0A1M3LAH8-F1
#
_cell.length_a   1.000
_cell.length_b   1.000
_cell.length_c   1.000
_cell.angle_alpha   90.00
_cell.angle_beta   90.00
_cell.angle_gamma   90.00
#
_symmetry.space_group_name_H-M   'P 1'
#
loop_
_entity.id
_entity.type
_entity.pdbx_description
1 polymer ?
#
loop_
_entity_poly.entity_id
_entity_poly.type
_entity_poly.pdbx_seq_one_letter_code
_entity_poly.pdbx_strand_id
1 'polypeptide(L)' 'MIDNKWTDKEKNLLLGYAQASDEETIDDHIEYIRYMMYLEGNHPELNERSISAVKNMYYKLTNKELNKE' A
#
# COMPACT_ATOMS: atom_id res chain seq x y z
N MET A 1 -8.76 -20.77 6.03
CA MET A 1 -7.70 -20.28 5.13
C MET A 1 -7.68 -18.77 5.26
N ILE A 2 -6.58 -18.17 5.70
CA ILE A 2 -6.44 -16.70 5.68
C ILE A 2 -6.36 -16.33 4.20
N ASP A 3 -7.42 -15.70 3.68
CA ASP A 3 -7.46 -15.28 2.28
C ASP A 3 -6.42 -14.16 2.13
N ASN A 4 -5.23 -14.50 1.65
CA ASN A 4 -4.08 -13.59 1.53
C ASN A 4 -4.27 -12.54 0.43
N LYS A 5 -5.47 -12.44 -0.14
CA LYS A 5 -5.83 -11.51 -1.20
C LYS A 5 -5.96 -10.10 -0.65
N TRP A 6 -5.59 -9.12 -1.47
CA TRP A 6 -5.78 -7.71 -1.17
C TRP A 6 -7.24 -7.33 -1.45
N THR A 7 -7.91 -6.83 -0.42
CA THR A 7 -9.23 -6.23 -0.51
C THR A 7 -9.17 -4.89 -1.22
N ASP A 8 -10.31 -4.42 -1.72
CA ASP A 8 -10.37 -3.10 -2.36
C ASP A 8 -10.17 -1.96 -1.34
N LYS A 9 -10.57 -2.17 -0.07
CA LYS A 9 -10.27 -1.24 1.02
C LYS A 9 -8.75 -1.07 1.21
N GLU A 10 -8.00 -2.17 1.31
CA GLU A 10 -6.54 -2.13 1.45
C GLU A 10 -5.88 -1.42 0.27
N LYS A 11 -6.34 -1.66 -0.97
CA LYS A 11 -5.80 -1.00 -2.17
C LYS A 11 -6.07 0.50 -2.17
N ASN A 12 -7.28 0.91 -1.77
CA ASN A 12 -7.64 2.33 -1.70
C ASN A 12 -6.84 3.05 -0.62
N LEU A 13 -6.63 2.43 0.55
CA LEU A 13 -5.78 2.97 1.60
C LEU A 13 -4.33 3.09 1.14
N LEU A 14 -3.79 2.06 0.49
CA LEU A 14 -2.44 2.07 -0.07
C LEU A 14 -2.25 3.26 -1.03
N LEU A 15 -3.17 3.45 -1.98
CA LEU A 15 -3.10 4.56 -2.93
C LEU A 15 -3.30 5.92 -2.24
N GLY A 16 -4.16 6.01 -1.24
CA GLY A 16 -4.36 7.23 -0.46
C GLY A 16 -3.09 7.66 0.26
N TYR A 17 -2.40 6.73 0.93
CA TYR A 17 -1.13 7.03 1.59
C TYR A 17 0.01 7.27 0.60
N ALA A 18 0.02 6.58 -0.55
CA ALA A 18 0.96 6.87 -1.61
C ALA A 18 0.79 8.31 -2.15
N GLN A 19 -0.43 8.80 -2.28
CA GLN A 19 -0.70 10.18 -2.70
C GLN A 19 -0.36 11.22 -1.63
N ALA A 20 -0.40 10.84 -0.36
CA ALA A 20 -0.09 11.73 0.77
C ALA A 20 1.40 11.82 1.09
N SER A 21 2.20 10.86 0.62
CA SER A 21 3.64 10.79 0.86
C SER A 21 4.40 11.75 -0.05
N ASP A 22 5.32 12.51 0.56
CA ASP A 22 6.28 13.41 -0.09
C ASP A 22 7.73 12.89 -0.03
N GLU A 23 7.89 11.59 0.27
CA GLU A 23 9.20 10.94 0.40
C GLU A 23 9.98 10.93 -0.92
N GLU A 24 11.28 11.22 -0.83
CA GLU A 24 12.14 11.37 -2.01
C GLU A 24 12.52 10.04 -2.66
N THR A 25 12.61 8.97 -1.87
CA THR A 25 13.00 7.64 -2.35
C THR A 25 11.84 6.67 -2.36
N ILE A 26 11.87 5.73 -3.30
CA ILE A 26 10.84 4.70 -3.38
C ILE A 26 10.83 3.78 -2.15
N ASP A 27 11.96 3.58 -1.49
CA ASP A 27 12.01 2.71 -0.32
C ASP A 27 11.38 3.41 0.90
N ASP A 28 11.72 4.68 1.13
CA ASP A 28 11.10 5.50 2.19
C ASP A 28 9.59 5.68 1.93
N HIS A 29 9.19 5.88 0.68
CA HIS A 29 7.78 5.98 0.27
C HIS A 29 6.99 4.71 0.61
N ILE A 30 7.55 3.52 0.36
CA ILE A 30 6.89 2.25 0.68
C ILE A 30 6.86 2.02 2.20
N GLU A 31 7.92 2.41 2.92
CA GLU A 31 7.96 2.32 4.38
C GLU A 31 6.90 3.22 5.01
N TYR A 32 6.77 4.47 4.54
CA TYR A 32 5.72 5.39 4.93
C TYR A 32 4.33 4.79 4.74
N ILE A 33 4.02 4.28 3.54
CA ILE A 33 2.72 3.66 3.26
C ILE A 33 2.44 2.52 4.24
N ARG A 34 3.41 1.64 4.46
CA ARG A 34 3.25 0.50 5.36
C ARG A 34 3.02 0.96 6.81
N TYR A 35 3.80 1.95 7.26
CA TYR A 35 3.68 2.53 8.59
C TYR A 35 2.27 3.11 8.80
N MET A 36 1.77 3.89 7.84
CA MET A 36 0.42 4.44 7.89
C MET A 36 -0.65 3.37 7.84
N MET A 37 -0.51 2.33 7.02
CA MET A 37 -1.54 1.29 6.92
C MET A 37 -1.70 0.46 8.19
N TYR A 38 -0.61 0.12 8.88
CA TYR A 38 -0.65 -0.90 9.94
C TYR A 38 -0.29 -0.40 11.34
N LEU A 39 0.36 0.77 11.46
CA LEU A 39 0.88 1.26 12.73
C LEU A 39 0.19 2.57 13.15
N GLU A 40 0.16 3.59 12.29
CA GLU A 40 -0.38 4.92 12.67
C GLU A 40 -1.81 5.18 12.18
N GLY A 41 -2.22 4.67 11.02
CA GLY A 41 -3.50 5.00 10.40
C GLY A 41 -4.75 4.40 11.06
N ASN A 42 -4.58 3.66 12.16
CA ASN A 42 -5.66 3.10 12.99
C ASN A 42 -6.65 2.22 12.20
N HIS A 43 -6.13 1.21 11.51
CA HIS A 43 -6.92 0.20 10.80
C HIS A 43 -6.79 -1.18 11.47
N PRO A 44 -7.40 -1.40 12.66
CA PRO A 44 -7.23 -2.64 13.43
C PRO A 44 -7.76 -3.90 12.72
N GLU A 45 -8.58 -3.73 11.69
CA GLU A 45 -9.08 -4.80 10.84
C GLU A 45 -8.06 -5.29 9.80
N LEU A 46 -6.95 -4.57 9.60
CA LEU A 46 -5.94 -4.95 8.64
C LEU A 46 -4.93 -5.92 9.25
N ASN A 47 -4.64 -6.99 8.52
CA ASN A 47 -3.53 -7.87 8.85
C ASN A 47 -2.24 -7.27 8.27
N GLU A 48 -1.24 -7.07 9.12
CA GLU A 48 0.04 -6.51 8.71
C GLU A 48 0.71 -7.35 7.62
N ARG A 49 1.23 -6.66 6.59
CA ARG A 49 1.94 -7.29 5.46
C ARG A 49 3.41 -6.88 5.46
N SER A 50 4.25 -7.70 4.84
CA SER A 50 5.67 -7.37 4.67
C SER A 50 5.85 -6.18 3.72
N ILE A 51 6.97 -5.46 3.87
CA ILE A 51 7.38 -4.36 2.97
C ILE A 51 7.33 -4.82 1.51
N SER A 52 7.87 -6.01 1.21
CA SER A 52 7.85 -6.56 -0.15
C SER A 52 6.45 -6.78 -0.71
N ALA A 53 5.48 -7.15 0.14
CA ALA A 53 4.09 -7.33 -0.30
C ALA A 53 3.42 -5.98 -0.62
N VAL A 54 3.68 -4.94 0.19
CA VAL A 54 3.21 -3.57 -0.05
C VAL A 54 3.84 -3.01 -1.34
N LYS A 55 5.16 -3.13 -1.50
CA LYS A 55 5.90 -2.72 -2.71
C LYS A 55 5.35 -3.37 -3.98
N ASN A 56 5.10 -4.67 -3.94
CA ASN A 56 4.55 -5.41 -5.07
C ASN A 56 3.14 -4.91 -5.43
N MET A 57 2.28 -4.70 -4.43
CA MET A 57 0.92 -4.21 -4.69
C MET A 57 0.92 -2.76 -5.19
N TYR A 58 1.77 -1.90 -4.63
CA TYR A 58 1.95 -0.53 -5.10
C TYR A 58 2.25 -0.49 -6.61
N TYR A 59 3.29 -1.22 -7.05
CA TYR A 59 3.62 -1.28 -8.48
C TYR A 59 2.51 -1.88 -9.34
N LYS A 60 1.77 -2.88 -8.83
CA LYS A 60 0.62 -3.44 -9.57
C LYS A 60 -0.47 -2.41 -9.79
N LEU A 61 -0.74 -1.56 -8.81
CA LEU A 61 -1.77 -0.53 -8.92
C LEU A 61 -1.31 0.60 -9.82
N THR A 62 -0.10 1.12 -9.65
CA THR A 62 0.41 2.26 -10.44
C THR A 62 0.70 1.88 -11.89
N ASN A 63 1.25 0.68 -12.15
CA ASN A 63 1.45 0.21 -13.52
C ASN A 63 0.13 -0.16 -14.22
N LYS A 64 -0.91 -0.54 -13.47
CA LYS A 64 -2.23 -0.79 -14.06
C LYS A 64 -2.90 0.49 -14.53
N GLU A 65 -2.73 1.60 -13.81
CA GLU A 65 -3.24 2.90 -14.25
C GLU A 65 -2.47 3.44 -15.47
N LEU A 66 -1.17 3.18 -15.59
CA LEU A 66 -0.35 3.55 -16.77
C LEU A 66 -0.75 2.83 -18.07
N ASN A 67 -1.38 1.66 -18.01
CA ASN A 67 -1.74 0.87 -19.19
C ASN A 67 -3.22 1.02 -19.60
N LYS A 68 -3.93 2.02 -19.06
CA LYS A 68 -5.32 2.33 -19.43
C LYS A 68 -5.44 3.43 -20.49
N GLU A 69 -4.32 3.89 -21.04
CA GLU A 69 -4.27 4.85 -22.17
C GLU A 69 -4.35 4.13 -23.52
#